data_AF-A0A235J6P8-F1
#
_entry.id   AF-A0A235J6P8-F1
#
_cell.length_a   1.000
_cell.length_b   1.000
_cell.length_c   1.000
_cell.angle_alpha   90.00
_cell.angle_beta   90.00
_cell.angle_gamma   90.00
#
_symmetry.space_group_name_H-M   'P 1'
#
loop_
_entity.id
_entity.type
_entity.pdbx_description
1 polymer ?
#
loop_
_entity_poly.entity_id
_entity_poly.type
_entity_poly.pdbx_seq_one_letter_code
_entity_poly.pdbx_strand_id
1 'polypeptide(L)'
;MNSKALPRQINNLEVGVYECEIHLKFRLIEEKSLLSDREQLLQVLLDALTEGSDDFLETLQASVKAQEVSEFKASPQMRRQLMRLRNAAENPQT
;
A
#
# COMPACT_ATOMS: atom_id res chain seq x y z
N MET A 1 29.75 -38.28 5.43
CA MET A 1 29.06 -37.39 6.38
C MET A 1 27.83 -36.84 5.68
N ASN A 2 26.63 -37.26 6.10
CA ASN A 2 25.37 -36.91 5.45
C ASN A 2 24.84 -35.60 6.04
N SER A 3 25.09 -34.49 5.36
CA SER A 3 24.49 -33.19 5.71
C SER A 3 23.03 -33.19 5.27
N LYS A 4 22.11 -33.61 6.14
CA LYS A 4 20.68 -33.32 5.93
C LYS A 4 20.50 -31.81 6.11
N ALA A 5 20.14 -31.12 5.03
CA ALA A 5 19.70 -29.74 5.12
C ALA A 5 18.50 -29.66 6.07
N LEU A 6 18.56 -28.76 7.04
CA LEU A 6 17.44 -28.46 7.93
C LEU A 6 16.28 -27.90 7.10
N PRO A 7 15.02 -28.26 7.40
CA PRO A 7 13.87 -27.63 6.76
C PRO A 7 13.88 -26.15 7.18
N ARG A 8 14.21 -25.26 6.23
CA ARG A 8 14.13 -23.81 6.43
C ARG A 8 12.65 -23.47 6.61
N GLN A 9 12.31 -22.82 7.72
CA GLN A 9 11.02 -22.18 7.88
C GLN A 9 10.93 -21.05 6.86
N ILE A 10 10.16 -21.30 5.80
CA ILE A 10 9.90 -20.34 4.74
C ILE A 10 8.90 -19.34 5.32
N ASN A 11 9.37 -18.18 5.76
CA ASN A 11 8.49 -17.02 5.93
C ASN A 11 8.09 -16.58 4.52
N ASN A 12 7.11 -17.28 3.94
CA ASN A 12 6.53 -16.93 2.65
C ASN A 12 5.90 -15.55 2.80
N LEU A 13 6.56 -14.52 2.27
CA LEU A 13 5.94 -13.22 2.11
C LEU A 13 4.87 -13.36 1.02
N GLU A 14 3.64 -13.67 1.42
CA GLU A 14 2.51 -13.85 0.52
C GLU A 14 2.09 -12.47 -0.01
N VAL A 15 2.61 -12.12 -1.19
CA VAL A 15 2.34 -10.86 -1.87
C VAL A 15 1.46 -11.09 -3.11
N GLY A 16 0.41 -10.30 -3.22
CA GLY A 16 -0.57 -10.31 -4.31
C GLY A 16 -0.71 -8.94 -4.97
N VAL A 17 -1.42 -8.88 -6.10
CA VAL A 17 -1.78 -7.62 -6.76
C VAL A 17 -3.23 -7.31 -6.43
N TYR A 18 -3.47 -6.12 -5.89
CA TYR A 18 -4.80 -5.69 -5.50
C TYR A 18 -5.25 -4.50 -6.36
N GLU A 19 -6.47 -4.59 -6.87
CA GLU A 19 -7.17 -3.45 -7.44
C GLU A 19 -7.90 -2.74 -6.29
N CYS A 20 -7.52 -1.48 -6.05
CA CYS A 20 -7.99 -0.70 -4.92
C CYS A 20 -8.81 0.50 -5.39
N GLU A 21 -9.94 0.74 -4.74
CA GLU A 21 -10.80 1.90 -4.97
C GLU A 21 -11.08 2.58 -3.62
N ILE A 22 -10.79 3.87 -3.53
CA ILE A 22 -11.00 4.69 -2.35
C ILE A 22 -11.88 5.87 -2.74
N HIS A 23 -13.11 5.90 -2.20
CA HIS A 23 -14.02 7.03 -2.31
C HIS A 23 -14.25 7.61 -0.92
N LEU A 24 -13.72 8.81 -0.71
CA LEU A 24 -13.78 9.52 0.56
C LEU A 24 -14.46 10.88 0.38
N LYS A 25 -15.31 11.23 1.33
CA LYS A 25 -15.78 12.59 1.54
C LYS A 25 -15.61 12.94 3.01
N PHE A 26 -14.99 14.07 3.26
CA PHE A 26 -14.70 14.53 4.61
C PHE A 26 -14.71 16.06 4.64
N ARG A 27 -14.84 16.62 5.84
CA ARG A 27 -14.54 18.04 6.12
C ARG A 27 -13.18 18.10 6.80
N LEU A 28 -12.42 19.14 6.50
CA LEU A 28 -11.09 19.36 7.05
C LEU A 28 -10.92 20.83 7.46
N ILE A 29 -10.37 21.06 8.64
CA ILE A 29 -9.83 22.35 9.06
C ILE A 29 -8.34 22.34 8.72
N GLU A 30 -7.91 23.22 7.81
CA GLU A 30 -6.51 23.28 7.36
C GLU A 30 -6.11 24.71 6.94
N GLU A 31 -4.81 24.99 6.92
CA GLU A 31 -4.26 26.24 6.41
C GLU A 31 -4.52 26.40 4.89
N LYS A 32 -5.06 27.56 4.50
CA LYS A 32 -5.40 27.86 3.10
C LYS A 32 -4.19 27.79 2.16
N SER A 33 -3.00 28.13 2.65
CA SER A 33 -1.73 28.04 1.92
C SER A 33 -1.45 26.62 1.45
N LEU A 34 -1.71 25.62 2.29
CA LEU A 34 -1.46 24.20 2.01
C LEU A 34 -2.41 23.63 0.94
N LEU A 35 -3.61 24.20 0.81
CA LEU A 35 -4.60 23.78 -0.19
C LEU A 35 -4.46 24.49 -1.54
N SER A 36 -3.53 25.43 -1.66
CA SER A 36 -3.39 26.27 -2.86
C SER A 36 -2.53 25.64 -3.96
N ASP A 37 -1.67 24.69 -3.60
CA ASP A 37 -0.81 23.97 -4.54
C ASP A 37 -1.47 22.68 -5.01
N ARG A 38 -1.83 22.62 -6.30
CA ARG A 38 -2.47 21.47 -6.92
C ARG A 38 -1.62 20.21 -6.88
N GLU A 39 -0.29 20.34 -6.96
CA GLU A 39 0.62 19.18 -7.01
C GLU A 39 0.79 18.54 -5.63
N GLN A 40 0.70 19.36 -4.57
CA GLN A 40 0.84 18.89 -3.18
C GLN A 40 -0.49 18.59 -2.50
N LEU A 41 -1.60 19.11 -3.03
CA LEU A 41 -2.92 18.98 -2.43
C LEU A 41 -3.25 17.53 -2.04
N LEU A 42 -3.02 16.56 -2.94
CA LEU A 42 -3.33 15.17 -2.64
C LEU A 42 -2.51 14.65 -1.44
N GLN A 43 -1.22 14.99 -1.36
CA GLN A 43 -0.37 14.55 -0.27
C GLN A 43 -0.83 15.14 1.08
N VAL A 44 -1.12 16.45 1.11
CA VAL A 44 -1.64 17.13 2.31
C VAL A 44 -2.94 16.48 2.80
N LEU A 45 -3.86 16.17 1.88
CA LEU A 45 -5.12 15.51 2.23
C LEU A 45 -4.90 14.08 2.75
N LEU A 46 -3.94 13.33 2.19
CA LEU A 46 -3.58 11.99 2.67
C LEU A 46 -2.95 12.03 4.06
N ASP A 47 -2.12 13.03 4.34
CA ASP A 47 -1.48 13.21 5.64
C ASP A 47 -2.54 13.48 6.71
N ALA A 48 -3.48 14.40 6.45
CA ALA A 48 -4.59 14.68 7.37
C ALA A 48 -5.51 13.47 7.59
N LEU A 49 -5.81 12.70 6.54
CA LEU A 49 -6.57 11.46 6.63
C LEU A 49 -5.84 10.37 7.44
N THR A 50 -4.50 10.38 7.45
CA THR A 50 -3.68 9.43 8.19
C THR A 50 -3.56 9.81 9.66
N GLU A 51 -3.47 11.11 9.96
CA GLU A 51 -3.45 11.62 11.33
C GLU A 51 -4.77 11.32 12.06
N GLY A 52 -5.91 11.46 11.38
CA GLY A 52 -7.21 10.98 11.86
C GLY A 52 -7.71 11.67 13.13
N SER A 53 -7.28 12.91 13.39
CA SER A 53 -7.72 13.69 14.54
C SER A 53 -9.14 14.23 14.34
N ASP A 54 -10.07 13.82 15.22
CA ASP A 54 -11.46 14.27 15.21
C ASP A 54 -11.60 15.81 15.36
N ASP A 55 -10.57 16.49 15.88
CA ASP A 55 -10.56 17.94 16.04
C ASP A 55 -10.44 18.69 14.70
N PHE A 56 -9.86 18.05 13.68
CA PHE A 56 -9.56 18.69 12.39
C PHE A 56 -10.23 17.99 11.21
N LEU A 57 -10.55 16.70 11.32
CA LEU A 57 -11.08 15.91 10.24
C LEU A 57 -12.37 15.19 10.64
N GLU A 58 -13.44 15.44 9.86
CA GLU A 58 -14.72 14.74 10.00
C GLU A 58 -14.99 13.93 8.74
N THR A 59 -14.94 12.60 8.83
CA THR A 59 -15.27 11.72 7.69
C THR A 59 -16.79 11.62 7.53
N LEU A 60 -17.30 12.03 6.37
CA LEU A 60 -18.74 12.03 6.05
C LEU A 60 -19.18 10.76 5.32
N GLN A 61 -18.36 10.31 4.36
CA GLN A 61 -18.60 9.10 3.58
C GLN A 61 -17.27 8.40 3.30
N ALA A 62 -17.23 7.10 3.52
CA ALA A 62 -16.08 6.28 3.18
C ALA A 62 -16.52 4.98 2.52
N SER A 63 -15.96 4.71 1.34
CA SER A 63 -16.05 3.42 0.65
C SER A 63 -14.64 3.03 0.23
N VAL A 64 -14.14 1.94 0.81
CA VAL A 64 -12.82 1.40 0.51
C VAL A 64 -13.00 -0.02 0.04
N LYS A 65 -12.46 -0.33 -1.14
CA LYS A 65 -12.44 -1.67 -1.73
C LYS A 65 -11.01 -2.04 -2.05
N ALA A 66 -10.66 -3.27 -1.72
CA ALA A 66 -9.43 -3.90 -2.17
C ALA A 66 -9.79 -5.33 -2.59
N GLN A 67 -9.52 -5.65 -3.86
CA GLN A 67 -9.79 -6.97 -4.41
C GLN A 67 -8.52 -7.51 -5.04
N GLU A 68 -8.14 -8.74 -4.67
CA GLU A 68 -7.03 -9.41 -5.32
C GLU A 68 -7.38 -9.70 -6.79
N VAL A 69 -6.45 -9.37 -7.68
CA VAL A 69 -6.56 -9.57 -9.12
C VAL A 69 -5.34 -10.30 -9.64
N SER A 70 -5.47 -10.89 -10.83
CA SER A 70 -4.34 -11.55 -11.49
C SER A 70 -3.17 -10.59 -11.72
N GLU A 71 -1.95 -11.07 -11.44
CA GLU A 71 -0.69 -10.34 -11.69
C GLU A 71 -0.51 -9.89 -13.14
N PHE A 72 -1.19 -10.53 -14.10
CA PHE A 72 -1.18 -10.13 -15.51
C PHE A 72 -1.84 -8.77 -15.77
N LYS A 73 -2.68 -8.29 -14.85
CA LYS A 73 -3.24 -6.92 -14.91
C LYS A 73 -2.23 -5.85 -14.46
N ALA A 74 -1.15 -6.23 -13.79
CA ALA A 74 -0.16 -5.30 -13.28
C ALA A 74 0.79 -4.79 -14.38
N SER A 75 1.35 -3.60 -14.18
CA SER A 75 2.34 -3.04 -15.10
C SER A 75 3.58 -3.93 -15.22
N PRO A 76 4.35 -3.85 -16.33
CA PRO A 76 5.62 -4.59 -16.46
C PRO A 76 6.60 -4.34 -15.29
N GLN A 77 6.61 -3.11 -14.75
CA GLN A 77 7.45 -2.77 -13.59
C GLN A 77 6.99 -3.47 -12.32
N MET A 78 5.67 -3.50 -12.05
CA MET A 78 5.11 -4.19 -10.89
C MET A 78 5.32 -5.70 -10.97
N ARG A 79 5.16 -6.31 -12.15
CA ARG A 79 5.42 -7.75 -12.36
C ARG A 79 6.87 -8.11 -12.06
N ARG A 80 7.84 -7.30 -12.52
CA ARG A 80 9.26 -7.48 -12.17
C ARG A 80 9.49 -7.36 -10.66
N GLN A 81 8.82 -6.42 -9.99
CA GLN A 81 8.95 -6.27 -8.54
C GLN A 81 8.35 -7.47 -7.79
N LEU A 82 7.21 -7.99 -8.25
CA LEU A 82 6.58 -9.17 -7.68
C LEU A 82 7.50 -10.39 -7.76
N MET A 83 8.16 -10.60 -8.91
CA MET A 83 9.18 -11.64 -9.06
C MET A 83 10.35 -11.45 -8.07
N ARG A 84 10.86 -10.23 -7.92
CA ARG A 84 11.95 -9.95 -6.95
C ARG A 84 11.55 -10.27 -5.52
N LEU A 85 10.35 -9.87 -5.10
CA LEU A 85 9.86 -10.11 -3.75
C LEU A 85 9.68 -11.60 -3.44
N ARG A 86 9.11 -12.36 -4.39
CA ARG A 86 8.96 -13.81 -4.26
C ARG A 86 10.31 -14.53 -4.19
N ASN A 87 11.26 -14.14 -5.07
CA ASN A 87 12.60 -14.71 -5.06
C ASN A 87 13.40 -14.35 -3.78
N ALA A 88 13.18 -13.16 -3.21
CA ALA A 88 13.81 -12.75 -1.95
C ALA A 88 13.26 -13.54 -0.75
N ALA A 89 11.95 -13.84 -0.74
CA ALA A 89 11.35 -14.71 0.26
C ALA A 89 11.87 -16.16 0.17
N GLU A 90 12.22 -16.61 -1.03
CA GLU A 90 12.84 -17.92 -1.26
C GLU A 90 14.32 -17.99 -0.83
N ASN A 91 15.02 -16.84 -0.73
CA ASN A 91 16.46 -16.80 -0.44
C ASN A 91 16.86 -15.70 0.57
N PRO A 92 16.52 -15.85 1.87
CA PRO A 92 16.75 -14.82 2.90
C PRO A 92 18.21 -14.67 3.37
N GLN A 93 19.21 -15.02 2.54
CA GLN A 93 20.64 -14.84 2.84
C GLN A 93 21.30 -13.83 1.91
N THR A 94 21.00 -12.56 2.15
CA THR A 94 21.91 -11.41 1.99
C THR A 94 21.57 -10.39 3.06
#